data_AF-A0A2G9YWG4-F1
#
_entry.id   AF-A0A2G9YWG4-F1
#
_cell.length_a   1.000
_cell.length_b   1.000
_cell.length_c   1.000
_cell.angle_alpha   90.00
_cell.angle_beta   90.00
_cell.angle_gamma   90.00
#
_symmetry.space_group_name_H-M   'P 1'
#
loop_
_entity.id
_entity.type
_entity.pdbx_description
1 polymer ?
#
loop_
_entity_poly.entity_id
_entity_poly.type
_entity_poly.pdbx_seq_one_letter_code
_entity_poly.pdbx_strand_id
1 'polypeptide(L)'
;MLGDGCISKYQVSITLCNKDEENYSKFIKKLIRKLFCVPVTVLEREKYSTIDLVVSRINLVRFCIEKLGLKRGNKIKQQIDIPKWIKNNRSYSIACTRGLIDTDGSIFNHRYCINGKLYSYRKLDFTSRSRPLRLSLFIILKREGIKARLAGLYDVRIESQEDMRKYFKIFNSHNPKHLIRYRK
;
A
#
# COMPACT_ATOMS: atom_id res chain seq x y z
N MET A 1 1.22 3.37 6.49
CA MET A 1 2.46 3.51 7.29
C MET A 1 3.72 3.04 6.58
N LEU A 2 3.81 1.79 6.08
CA LEU A 2 5.02 1.32 5.38
C LEU A 2 5.20 1.98 3.99
N GLY A 3 4.11 2.21 3.25
CA GLY A 3 4.11 2.98 2.01
C GLY A 3 4.16 4.49 2.23
N ASP A 4 3.04 5.19 2.09
CA ASP A 4 2.97 6.67 2.19
C ASP A 4 3.06 7.28 3.60
N GLY A 5 3.34 6.47 4.63
CA GLY A 5 3.46 7.00 6.00
C GLY A 5 4.78 7.72 6.26
N CYS A 6 4.81 8.68 7.16
CA CYS A 6 6.02 9.25 7.73
C CYS A 6 5.91 9.26 9.25
N ILE A 7 7.03 8.98 9.92
CA ILE A 7 7.15 9.09 11.37
C ILE A 7 8.25 10.12 11.63
N SER A 8 7.90 11.20 12.30
CA SER A 8 8.81 12.25 12.75
C SER A 8 9.07 12.12 14.25
N LYS A 9 9.72 13.12 14.87
CA LYS A 9 9.98 13.11 16.32
C LYS A 9 8.68 13.17 17.14
N TYR A 10 7.66 13.87 16.63
CA TYR A 10 6.45 14.19 17.40
C TYR A 10 5.15 13.82 16.69
N GLN A 11 5.23 13.46 15.41
CA GLN A 11 4.07 13.27 14.56
C GLN A 11 4.17 11.99 13.74
N VAL A 12 3.01 11.41 13.49
CA VAL A 12 2.80 10.45 12.41
C VAL A 12 2.00 11.15 11.33
N SER A 13 2.44 11.05 10.08
CA SER A 13 1.69 11.56 8.95
C SER A 13 1.52 10.50 7.86
N ILE A 14 0.48 10.67 7.04
CA ILE A 14 0.24 9.88 5.83
C ILE A 14 -0.12 10.87 4.73
N THR A 15 0.62 10.85 3.63
CA THR A 15 0.43 11.76 2.50
C THR A 15 -0.23 11.01 1.34
N LEU A 16 -1.38 11.48 0.86
CA LEU A 16 -2.15 10.85 -0.22
C LEU A 16 -2.36 11.83 -1.37
N CYS A 17 -2.66 11.34 -2.56
CA CYS A 17 -2.99 12.19 -3.71
C CYS A 17 -4.45 12.68 -3.65
N ASN A 18 -4.66 13.99 -3.60
CA ASN A 18 -5.98 14.60 -3.37
C ASN A 18 -7.00 14.20 -4.45
N LYS A 19 -6.60 14.24 -5.73
CA LYS A 19 -7.52 14.09 -6.88
C LYS A 19 -8.23 12.74 -6.96
N ASP A 20 -7.54 11.65 -6.60
CA ASP A 20 -8.07 10.29 -6.77
C ASP A 20 -8.41 9.58 -5.45
N GLU A 21 -7.95 10.11 -4.30
CA GLU A 21 -7.89 9.36 -3.04
C GLU A 21 -8.65 9.99 -1.88
N GLU A 22 -9.51 10.97 -2.14
CA GLU A 22 -10.32 11.63 -1.09
C GLU A 22 -11.17 10.63 -0.28
N ASN A 23 -11.80 9.66 -0.95
CA ASN A 23 -12.56 8.61 -0.27
C ASN A 23 -11.67 7.70 0.58
N TYR A 24 -10.45 7.44 0.11
CA TYR A 24 -9.48 6.63 0.84
C TYR A 24 -8.91 7.39 2.05
N SER A 25 -8.70 8.70 1.93
CA SER A 25 -8.29 9.55 3.05
C SER A 25 -9.34 9.57 4.18
N LYS A 26 -10.63 9.64 3.82
CA LYS A 26 -11.76 9.51 4.76
C LYS A 26 -11.76 8.15 5.46
N PHE A 27 -11.50 7.07 4.72
CA PHE A 27 -11.35 5.73 5.28
C PHE A 27 -10.20 5.66 6.29
N ILE A 28 -9.01 6.14 5.94
CA ILE A 28 -7.84 6.14 6.82
C ILE A 28 -8.10 6.99 8.07
N LYS A 29 -8.69 8.18 7.93
CA LYS A 29 -9.06 9.04 9.07
C LYS A 29 -9.97 8.31 10.06
N LYS A 30 -11.01 7.62 9.57
CA LYS A 30 -11.91 6.80 10.39
C LYS A 30 -11.17 5.65 11.06
N LEU A 31 -10.26 4.98 10.34
CA LEU A 31 -9.46 3.87 10.86
C LEU A 31 -8.54 4.33 12.00
N ILE A 32 -7.81 5.44 11.84
CA ILE A 32 -6.94 5.99 12.88
C ILE A 32 -7.76 6.35 14.12
N ARG A 33 -8.90 7.04 13.95
CA ARG A 33 -9.78 7.41 15.06
C ARG A 33 -10.31 6.17 15.79
N LYS A 34 -10.69 5.12 15.06
CA LYS A 34 -11.17 3.86 15.64
C LYS A 34 -10.09 3.13 16.44
N LEU A 35 -8.85 3.10 15.95
CA LEU A 35 -7.77 2.35 16.57
C LEU A 35 -7.16 3.04 17.78
N PHE A 36 -7.04 4.37 17.73
CA PHE A 36 -6.24 5.12 18.71
C PHE A 36 -7.04 6.19 19.45
N CYS A 37 -8.28 6.46 19.07
CA CYS A 37 -9.11 7.52 19.66
C CYS A 37 -8.41 8.89 19.68
N VAL A 38 -7.57 9.17 18.68
CA VAL A 38 -6.81 10.42 18.54
C VAL A 38 -7.42 11.33 17.47
N PRO A 39 -7.34 12.66 17.62
CA PRO A 39 -7.71 13.58 16.55
C PRO A 39 -6.72 13.47 15.39
N VAL A 40 -7.25 13.54 14.18
CA VAL A 40 -6.48 13.54 12.92
C VAL A 40 -6.70 14.88 12.25
N THR A 41 -5.62 15.64 12.09
CA THR A 41 -5.62 16.88 11.31
C THR A 41 -5.50 16.53 9.84
N VAL A 42 -6.33 17.15 9.00
CA VAL A 42 -6.28 17.02 7.55
C VAL A 42 -5.71 18.33 7.01
N LEU A 43 -4.60 18.25 6.28
CA LEU A 43 -3.96 19.41 5.65
C LEU A 43 -3.98 19.21 4.15
N GLU A 44 -4.67 20.08 3.44
CA GLU A 44 -4.68 20.08 1.97
C GLU A 44 -3.51 20.89 1.45
N ARG A 45 -2.75 20.31 0.51
CA ARG A 45 -1.63 20.98 -0.15
C ARG A 45 -1.96 21.15 -1.62
N GLU A 46 -2.69 22.21 -1.93
CA GLU A 46 -3.15 22.53 -3.29
C GLU A 46 -2.00 22.51 -4.32
N LYS A 47 -0.87 23.16 -3.98
CA LYS A 47 0.33 23.21 -4.81
C LYS A 47 0.83 21.84 -5.27
N TYR A 48 0.67 20.81 -4.43
CA TYR A 48 1.15 19.46 -4.71
C TYR A 48 0.00 18.49 -5.01
N SER A 49 -1.25 18.96 -5.04
CA SER A 49 -2.45 18.12 -5.17
C SER A 49 -2.44 16.94 -4.19
N THR A 50 -2.04 17.16 -2.94
CA THR A 50 -1.94 16.12 -1.90
C THR A 50 -2.74 16.47 -0.66
N ILE A 51 -3.12 15.45 0.10
CA ILE A 51 -3.73 15.56 1.43
C ILE A 51 -2.79 14.89 2.43
N ASP A 52 -2.43 15.60 3.48
CA ASP A 52 -1.73 15.04 4.63
C ASP A 52 -2.72 14.75 5.76
N LEU A 53 -2.73 13.52 6.24
CA LEU A 53 -3.35 13.14 7.50
C LEU A 53 -2.27 13.15 8.58
N VAL A 54 -2.35 14.10 9.51
CA VAL A 54 -1.34 14.31 10.55
C VAL A 54 -1.91 14.03 11.94
N VAL A 55 -1.15 13.27 12.73
CA VAL A 55 -1.44 13.01 14.14
C VAL A 55 -0.24 13.41 14.98
N SER A 56 -0.43 14.46 15.79
CA SER A 56 0.58 15.00 16.70
C SER A 56 0.45 14.37 18.08
N ARG A 57 0.97 13.14 18.24
CA ARG A 57 0.95 12.40 19.53
C ARG A 57 2.25 11.64 19.72
N ILE A 58 3.05 12.05 20.71
CA ILE A 58 4.32 11.40 21.04
C ILE A 58 4.11 9.93 21.42
N ASN A 59 3.06 9.62 22.19
CA ASN A 59 2.75 8.25 22.57
C ASN A 59 2.45 7.36 21.34
N LEU A 60 1.82 7.91 20.30
CA LEU A 60 1.59 7.17 19.06
C LEU A 60 2.90 6.94 18.30
N VAL A 61 3.77 7.94 18.23
CA VAL A 61 5.11 7.80 17.64
C VAL A 61 5.91 6.71 18.37
N ARG A 62 5.94 6.75 19.70
CA ARG A 62 6.60 5.74 20.54
C ARG A 62 6.01 4.35 20.32
N PHE A 63 4.69 4.24 20.29
CA PHE A 63 4.02 2.98 19.99
C PHE A 63 4.43 2.41 18.62
N CYS A 64 4.44 3.23 17.57
CA CYS A 64 4.86 2.79 16.24
C CYS A 64 6.31 2.28 16.21
N ILE A 65 7.22 2.92 16.95
CA ILE A 65 8.63 2.55 16.95
C ILE A 65 8.89 1.38 17.88
N GLU A 66 8.55 1.54 19.16
CA GLU A 66 8.91 0.62 20.25
C GLU A 66 8.06 -0.67 20.24
N LYS A 67 6.78 -0.58 19.84
CA LYS A 67 5.87 -1.74 19.88
C LYS A 67 5.67 -2.39 18.51
N LEU A 68 5.51 -1.59 17.45
CA LEU A 68 5.30 -2.15 16.10
C LEU A 68 6.61 -2.47 15.37
N GLY A 69 7.74 -1.93 15.83
CA GLY A 69 9.05 -2.11 15.19
C GLY A 69 9.23 -1.30 13.90
N LEU A 70 8.47 -0.20 13.74
CA LEU A 70 8.65 0.72 12.63
C LEU A 70 9.84 1.65 12.88
N LYS A 71 10.41 2.20 11.82
CA LYS A 71 11.55 3.12 11.92
C LYS A 71 11.17 4.55 11.56
N ARG A 72 11.79 5.50 12.25
CA ARG A 72 11.68 6.94 12.00
C ARG A 72 12.59 7.35 10.84
N GLY A 73 12.18 8.33 10.04
CA GLY A 73 13.02 8.93 9.00
C GLY A 73 12.99 8.21 7.65
N ASN A 74 14.06 8.35 6.86
CA ASN A 74 14.07 7.90 5.46
C ASN A 74 14.06 6.37 5.33
N LYS A 75 12.93 5.84 4.87
CA LYS A 75 12.66 4.40 4.72
C LYS A 75 13.50 3.70 3.67
N ILE A 76 13.82 4.40 2.59
CA ILE A 76 14.58 3.85 1.47
C ILE A 76 16.03 3.64 1.91
N LYS A 77 16.63 4.64 2.56
CA LYS A 77 17.98 4.52 3.13
C LYS A 77 18.07 3.40 4.16
N GLN A 78 16.98 3.15 4.90
CA GLN A 78 16.92 2.15 5.97
C GLN A 78 16.50 0.75 5.50
N GLN A 79 16.15 0.58 4.21
CA GLN A 79 15.69 -0.68 3.63
C GLN A 79 14.65 -1.39 4.52
N ILE A 80 13.58 -0.67 4.86
CA ILE A 80 12.53 -1.19 5.75
C ILE A 80 11.88 -2.46 5.21
N ASP A 81 11.42 -3.33 6.10
CA ASP A 81 10.69 -4.55 5.76
C ASP A 81 9.40 -4.66 6.57
N ILE A 82 8.53 -5.60 6.18
CA ILE A 82 7.37 -6.01 6.97
C ILE A 82 7.87 -6.66 8.28
N PRO A 83 7.43 -6.20 9.47
CA PRO A 83 7.76 -6.82 10.75
C PRO A 83 7.48 -8.32 10.81
N LYS A 84 8.34 -9.10 11.48
CA LYS A 84 8.23 -10.58 11.55
C LYS A 84 6.87 -11.04 12.10
N TRP A 85 6.33 -10.36 13.11
CA TRP A 85 5.04 -10.70 13.70
C TRP A 85 3.87 -10.56 12.70
N ILE A 86 3.99 -9.66 11.71
CA ILE A 86 3.03 -9.56 10.60
C ILE A 86 3.25 -10.71 9.61
N LYS A 87 4.50 -11.00 9.24
CA LYS A 87 4.83 -12.04 8.24
C LYS A 87 4.44 -13.46 8.69
N ASN A 88 4.57 -13.71 9.99
CA ASN A 88 4.28 -15.01 10.60
C ASN A 88 2.78 -15.24 10.84
N ASN A 89 1.97 -14.19 10.78
CA ASN A 89 0.53 -14.29 10.91
C ASN A 89 -0.15 -14.05 9.55
N ARG A 90 -0.90 -15.05 9.08
CA ARG A 90 -1.55 -15.00 7.75
C ARG A 90 -2.52 -13.82 7.62
N SER A 91 -3.39 -13.58 8.60
CA SER A 91 -4.39 -12.51 8.51
C SER A 91 -3.73 -11.13 8.51
N TYR A 92 -2.66 -10.94 9.29
CA TYR A 92 -1.89 -9.70 9.31
C TYR A 92 -1.10 -9.50 8.03
N SER A 93 -0.51 -10.57 7.47
CA SER A 93 0.16 -10.52 6.17
C SER A 93 -0.81 -10.07 5.07
N ILE A 94 -2.02 -10.64 5.02
CA ILE A 94 -3.06 -10.25 4.07
C ILE A 94 -3.43 -8.77 4.23
N ALA A 95 -3.71 -8.35 5.48
CA ALA A 95 -4.07 -6.96 5.75
C ALA A 95 -2.96 -5.97 5.41
N CYS A 96 -1.70 -6.33 5.70
CA CYS A 96 -0.53 -5.51 5.40
C CYS A 96 -0.28 -5.41 3.89
N THR A 97 -0.35 -6.52 3.15
CA THR A 97 -0.20 -6.52 1.69
C THR A 97 -1.29 -5.69 1.03
N ARG A 98 -2.56 -5.83 1.45
CA ARG A 98 -3.64 -4.95 0.98
C ARG A 98 -3.30 -3.48 1.20
N GLY A 99 -2.85 -3.11 2.41
CA GLY A 99 -2.50 -1.72 2.71
C GLY A 99 -1.30 -1.19 1.91
N LEU A 100 -0.34 -2.04 1.55
CA LEU A 100 0.78 -1.68 0.68
C LEU A 100 0.32 -1.44 -0.77
N ILE A 101 -0.58 -2.27 -1.28
CA ILE A 101 -1.15 -2.07 -2.61
C ILE A 101 -2.08 -0.86 -2.64
N ASP A 102 -2.87 -0.65 -1.58
CA ASP A 102 -3.76 0.51 -1.47
C ASP A 102 -3.01 1.85 -1.54
N THR A 103 -1.74 1.91 -1.14
CA THR A 103 -0.91 3.12 -1.19
C THR A 103 0.06 3.13 -2.39
N ASP A 104 0.96 2.16 -2.47
CA ASP A 104 2.08 2.17 -3.43
C ASP A 104 1.84 1.22 -4.61
N GLY A 105 0.68 0.54 -4.62
CA GLY A 105 0.27 -0.33 -5.71
C GLY A 105 -0.45 0.45 -6.80
N SER A 106 -0.39 -0.09 -8.00
CA SER A 106 -1.09 0.43 -9.16
C SER A 106 -1.77 -0.70 -9.92
N ILE A 107 -2.93 -0.37 -10.49
CA ILE A 107 -3.69 -1.24 -11.38
C ILE A 107 -3.82 -0.50 -12.70
N PHE A 108 -3.52 -1.20 -13.78
CA PHE A 108 -3.49 -0.61 -15.12
C PHE A 108 -3.94 -1.61 -16.17
N ASN A 109 -4.48 -1.07 -17.27
CA ASN A 109 -4.85 -1.85 -18.44
C ASN A 109 -3.65 -1.93 -19.38
N HIS A 110 -3.16 -3.14 -19.59
CA HIS A 110 -2.15 -3.43 -20.59
C HIS A 110 -2.85 -3.88 -21.88
N ARG A 111 -2.74 -3.07 -22.92
CA ARG A 111 -3.35 -3.31 -24.23
C ARG A 111 -2.29 -3.66 -25.26
N TYR A 112 -2.58 -4.65 -26.09
CA TYR A 112 -1.72 -5.01 -27.21
C TYR A 112 -2.53 -5.61 -28.36
N CYS A 113 -2.05 -5.42 -29.59
CA CYS A 113 -2.67 -5.95 -30.80
C CYS A 113 -1.89 -7.18 -31.28
N ILE A 114 -2.57 -8.29 -31.51
CA ILE A 114 -1.99 -9.49 -32.14
C ILE A 114 -2.90 -9.88 -33.29
N ASN A 115 -2.34 -9.96 -34.50
CA ASN A 115 -3.04 -10.32 -35.74
C ASN A 115 -4.34 -9.50 -35.94
N GLY A 116 -4.27 -8.19 -35.73
CA GLY A 116 -5.42 -7.28 -35.86
C GLY A 116 -6.45 -7.33 -34.72
N LYS A 117 -6.31 -8.25 -33.75
CA LYS A 117 -7.17 -8.34 -32.58
C LYS A 117 -6.57 -7.59 -31.41
N LEU A 118 -7.34 -6.64 -30.86
CA LEU A 118 -6.97 -5.91 -29.65
C LEU A 118 -7.28 -6.74 -28.41
N TYR A 119 -6.26 -6.95 -27.58
CA TYR A 119 -6.39 -7.56 -26.27
C TYR A 119 -6.14 -6.52 -25.18
N SER A 120 -6.91 -6.58 -24.11
CA SER A 120 -6.79 -5.68 -22.95
C SER A 120 -6.83 -6.50 -21.68
N TYR A 121 -5.75 -6.44 -20.90
CA TYR A 121 -5.59 -7.20 -19.66
C TYR A 121 -5.29 -6.27 -18.50
N ARG A 122 -5.99 -6.46 -17.38
CA ARG A 122 -5.72 -5.74 -16.14
C ARG A 122 -4.50 -6.35 -15.46
N LYS A 123 -3.54 -5.53 -15.07
CA LYS A 123 -2.35 -5.94 -14.34
C LYS A 123 -2.23 -5.14 -13.05
N LEU A 124 -1.52 -5.68 -12.08
CA LEU A 124 -1.19 -5.01 -10.83
C LEU A 124 0.33 -4.93 -10.71
N ASP A 125 0.82 -3.76 -10.32
CA ASP A 125 2.21 -3.52 -9.97
C ASP A 125 2.32 -2.91 -8.56
N PHE A 126 3.41 -3.24 -7.87
CA PHE A 126 3.83 -2.61 -6.63
C PHE A 126 5.28 -2.24 -6.76
N THR A 127 5.61 -0.98 -6.51
CA THR A 127 6.95 -0.44 -6.73
C THR A 127 7.51 0.09 -5.43
N SER A 128 8.71 -0.36 -5.06
CA SER A 128 9.39 0.16 -3.87
C SER A 128 10.91 0.13 -4.03
N ARG A 129 11.60 1.15 -3.50
CA ARG A 129 13.06 1.15 -3.43
C ARG A 129 13.62 0.38 -2.21
N SER A 130 12.76 -0.19 -1.38
CA SER A 130 13.17 -1.14 -0.34
C SER A 130 13.12 -2.56 -0.89
N ARG A 131 14.30 -3.17 -1.09
CA ARG A 131 14.41 -4.55 -1.56
C ARG A 131 13.78 -5.56 -0.58
N PRO A 132 14.01 -5.48 0.75
CA PRO A 132 13.35 -6.36 1.70
C PRO A 132 11.82 -6.33 1.60
N LEU A 133 11.24 -5.13 1.53
CA LEU A 133 9.79 -4.94 1.44
C LEU A 133 9.20 -5.61 0.18
N ARG A 134 9.86 -5.44 -0.97
CA ARG A 134 9.49 -6.10 -2.24
C ARG A 134 9.51 -7.61 -2.13
N LEU A 135 10.59 -8.17 -1.57
CA LEU A 135 10.75 -9.61 -1.41
C LEU A 135 9.70 -10.19 -0.47
N SER A 136 9.42 -9.50 0.65
CA SER A 136 8.36 -9.92 1.57
C SER A 136 6.98 -9.91 0.90
N LEU A 137 6.64 -8.86 0.14
CA LEU A 137 5.38 -8.80 -0.60
C LEU A 137 5.28 -9.92 -1.64
N PHE A 138 6.35 -10.16 -2.40
CA PHE A 138 6.42 -11.28 -3.37
C PHE A 138 6.22 -12.64 -2.70
N ILE A 139 6.88 -12.90 -1.57
CA ILE A 139 6.75 -14.15 -0.82
C ILE A 139 5.32 -14.33 -0.31
N ILE A 140 4.70 -13.27 0.22
CA ILE A 140 3.31 -13.32 0.70
C ILE A 140 2.35 -13.66 -0.45
N LEU A 141 2.50 -13.00 -1.61
CA LEU A 141 1.67 -13.31 -2.78
C LEU A 141 1.84 -14.77 -3.23
N LYS A 142 3.08 -15.25 -3.32
CA LYS A 142 3.37 -16.64 -3.70
C LYS A 142 2.77 -17.64 -2.71
N ARG A 143 2.85 -17.36 -1.40
CA ARG A 143 2.27 -18.21 -0.34
C ARG A 143 0.75 -18.32 -0.45
N GLU A 144 0.07 -17.27 -0.88
CA GLU A 144 -1.38 -17.28 -1.13
C GLU A 144 -1.76 -17.81 -2.53
N GLY A 145 -0.81 -18.44 -3.25
CA GLY A 145 -1.06 -19.10 -4.53
C GLY A 145 -1.20 -18.14 -5.72
N ILE A 146 -0.70 -16.90 -5.58
CA ILE A 146 -0.72 -15.88 -6.64
C ILE A 146 0.65 -15.89 -7.35
N LYS A 147 0.64 -16.09 -8.68
CA LYS A 147 1.86 -16.02 -9.48
C LYS A 147 2.26 -14.55 -9.71
N ALA A 148 3.09 -14.05 -8.80
CA ALA A 148 3.75 -12.76 -8.94
C ALA A 148 5.12 -12.89 -9.62
N ARG A 149 5.62 -11.79 -10.18
CA ARG A 149 6.96 -11.65 -10.79
C ARG A 149 7.70 -10.50 -10.11
N LEU A 150 8.98 -10.71 -9.77
CA LEU A 150 9.89 -9.59 -9.53
C LEU A 150 10.28 -9.01 -10.91
N ALA A 151 9.76 -7.83 -11.23
CA ALA A 151 9.96 -7.17 -12.52
C ALA A 151 10.95 -6.02 -12.35
N GLY A 152 12.03 -6.04 -13.14
CA GLY A 152 13.08 -5.03 -13.04
C GLY A 152 13.69 -4.92 -11.64
N LEU A 153 14.22 -3.74 -11.31
CA LEU A 153 14.90 -3.49 -10.04
C LEU A 153 13.92 -3.25 -8.88
N TYR A 154 12.76 -2.65 -9.14
CA TYR A 154 11.89 -2.09 -8.09
C TYR A 154 10.45 -2.61 -8.08
N ASP A 155 10.03 -3.43 -9.05
CA ASP A 155 8.61 -3.76 -9.18
C ASP A 155 8.27 -5.23 -8.83
N VAL A 156 7.11 -5.44 -8.21
CA VAL A 156 6.47 -6.74 -8.08
C VAL A 156 5.19 -6.69 -8.89
N ARG A 157 4.99 -7.61 -9.83
CA ARG A 157 3.87 -7.56 -10.78
C ARG A 157 3.03 -8.83 -10.73
N ILE A 158 1.72 -8.66 -10.88
CA ILE A 158 0.75 -9.71 -11.17
C ILE A 158 0.21 -9.43 -12.58
N GLU A 159 0.40 -10.37 -13.49
CA GLU A 159 0.15 -10.14 -14.92
C GLU A 159 -1.01 -10.96 -15.50
N SER A 160 -1.40 -12.06 -14.84
CA SER A 160 -2.47 -12.94 -15.32
C SER A 160 -3.84 -12.51 -14.78
N GLN A 161 -4.90 -12.68 -15.59
CA GLN A 161 -6.27 -12.38 -15.13
C GLN A 161 -6.76 -13.33 -14.03
N GLU A 162 -6.26 -14.56 -14.03
CA GLU A 162 -6.58 -15.52 -12.97
C GLU A 162 -6.00 -15.07 -11.62
N ASP A 163 -4.73 -14.66 -11.61
CA ASP A 163 -4.06 -14.19 -10.40
C ASP A 163 -4.60 -12.84 -9.93
N MET A 164 -5.02 -11.95 -10.85
CA MET A 164 -5.76 -10.74 -10.51
C MET A 164 -7.08 -11.06 -9.80
N ARG A 165 -7.84 -12.04 -10.29
CA ARG A 165 -9.08 -12.51 -9.62
C ARG A 165 -8.78 -13.09 -8.23
N LYS A 166 -7.73 -13.91 -8.11
CA LYS A 166 -7.28 -14.46 -6.81
C LYS A 166 -6.87 -13.36 -5.84
N TYR A 167 -6.12 -12.36 -6.30
CA TYR A 167 -5.71 -11.21 -5.50
C TYR A 167 -6.93 -10.50 -4.91
N PHE A 168 -7.90 -10.12 -5.75
CA PHE A 168 -9.09 -9.41 -5.28
C PHE A 168 -10.02 -10.27 -4.41
N LYS A 169 -10.01 -11.59 -4.59
CA LYS A 169 -10.75 -12.52 -3.71
C LYS A 169 -10.12 -12.63 -2.32
N ILE A 170 -8.79 -12.65 -2.22
CA ILE A 170 -8.07 -12.91 -0.95
C ILE A 170 -7.78 -11.60 -0.21
N PHE A 171 -7.19 -10.62 -0.90
CA PHE A 171 -6.70 -9.38 -0.30
C PHE A 171 -7.75 -8.27 -0.39
N ASN A 172 -8.44 -8.19 -1.52
CA ASN A 172 -9.33 -7.07 -1.87
C ASN A 172 -8.59 -5.71 -1.80
N SER A 173 -9.31 -4.59 -1.89
CA SER A 173 -8.79 -3.23 -1.78
C SER A 173 -9.71 -2.38 -0.93
N HIS A 174 -9.16 -1.51 -0.08
CA HIS A 174 -9.94 -0.43 0.52
C HIS A 174 -9.83 0.88 -0.26
N ASN A 175 -8.84 1.01 -1.15
CA ASN A 175 -8.74 2.15 -2.05
C ASN A 175 -9.75 1.98 -3.20
N PRO A 176 -10.79 2.85 -3.30
CA PRO A 176 -11.81 2.73 -4.36
C PRO A 176 -11.24 2.85 -5.77
N LYS A 177 -10.14 3.58 -5.94
CA LYS A 177 -9.41 3.71 -7.22
C LYS A 177 -9.08 2.35 -7.81
N HIS A 178 -8.52 1.46 -6.99
CA HIS A 178 -8.12 0.12 -7.42
C HIS A 178 -9.32 -0.77 -7.76
N LEU A 179 -10.40 -0.65 -6.97
CA LEU A 179 -11.65 -1.37 -7.25
C LEU A 179 -12.27 -0.93 -8.58
N ILE A 180 -12.30 0.38 -8.84
CA ILE A 180 -12.81 0.95 -10.09
C ILE A 180 -11.96 0.48 -11.27
N ARG A 181 -10.63 0.58 -11.16
CA ARG A 181 -9.72 0.16 -12.24
C ARG A 181 -9.76 -1.34 -12.52
N TYR A 182 -10.04 -2.17 -11.52
CA TYR A 182 -10.19 -3.61 -11.70
C TYR A 182 -11.55 -3.99 -12.33
N ARG A 183 -12.61 -3.22 -12.07
CA ARG A 183 -13.95 -3.48 -12.61
C ARG A 183 -14.13 -2.96 -14.05
N LYS A 184 -13.48 -1.83 -14.39
CA LYS A 184 -13.47 -1.23 -15.74
C LYS A 184 -12.78 -2.14 -16.74
#